data_AF-A0A838K548-F1
#
_entry.id   AF-A0A838K548-F1
#
_cell.length_a   1.000
_cell.length_b   1.000
_cell.length_c   1.000
_cell.angle_alpha   90.00
_cell.angle_beta   90.00
_cell.angle_gamma   90.00
#
_symmetry.space_group_name_H-M   'P 1'
#
loop_
_entity.id
_entity.type
_entity.pdbx_description
1 polymer ?
#
loop_
_entity_poly.entity_id
_entity_poly.type
_entity_poly.pdbx_seq_one_letter_code
_entity_poly.pdbx_strand_id
1 'polypeptide(L)'
;LGDEAAAAGVRRRVAAGQPLAEVAATCSLDPSSRERGGDMGWLRRGEVAGPLEDAVFGAAVSSVVGPLRSDFGWHVAEVVAVQPATTLPLESVRKAIQADLYAAARGRRFDSWLEQRRRRLADVVSGYAHPGDPRVPDSIHRH
;
A
#
# COMPACT_ATOMS: atom_id res chain seq x y z
N LEU A 1 4.11 -13.34 -11.29
CA LEU A 1 4.68 -14.42 -12.15
C LEU A 1 5.31 -13.78 -13.38
N GLY A 2 6.36 -14.40 -13.92
CA GLY A 2 7.17 -13.82 -14.99
C GLY A 2 6.53 -13.89 -16.38
N ASP A 3 5.66 -14.88 -16.62
CA ASP A 3 4.96 -15.07 -17.89
C ASP A 3 3.52 -15.58 -17.69
N GLU A 4 2.73 -15.51 -18.75
CA GLU A 4 1.33 -15.96 -18.77
C GLU A 4 1.21 -17.49 -18.62
N ALA A 5 2.16 -18.23 -19.21
CA ALA A 5 2.15 -19.68 -19.20
C ALA A 5 2.32 -20.24 -17.78
N ALA A 6 3.20 -19.64 -16.97
CA ALA A 6 3.36 -19.95 -15.56
C ALA A 6 2.09 -19.62 -14.79
N ALA A 7 1.44 -18.49 -15.06
CA ALA A 7 0.18 -18.12 -14.43
C ALA A 7 -0.96 -19.10 -14.76
N ALA A 8 -1.07 -19.53 -16.03
CA ALA A 8 -1.99 -20.58 -16.44
C ALA A 8 -1.63 -21.96 -15.82
N GLY A 9 -0.34 -22.23 -15.59
CA GLY A 9 0.13 -23.42 -14.88
C GLY A 9 -0.29 -23.43 -13.41
N VAL A 10 -0.10 -22.30 -12.71
CA VAL A 10 -0.54 -22.12 -11.33
C VAL A 10 -2.06 -22.31 -11.22
N ARG A 11 -2.84 -21.66 -12.08
CA ARG A 11 -4.30 -21.79 -12.07
C ARG A 11 -4.75 -23.26 -12.23
N ARG A 12 -4.10 -24.03 -13.10
CA ARG A 12 -4.39 -25.46 -13.29
C ARG A 12 -4.09 -26.30 -12.06
N ARG A 13 -2.98 -26.04 -11.37
CA ARG A 13 -2.61 -26.74 -10.13
C ARG A 13 -3.61 -26.46 -9.01
N VAL A 14 -4.02 -25.21 -8.87
CA VAL A 14 -5.01 -24.81 -7.85
C VAL A 14 -6.39 -25.40 -8.18
N ALA A 15 -6.80 -25.38 -9.45
CA ALA A 15 -8.03 -26.04 -9.90
C ALA A 15 -8.01 -27.57 -9.70
N ALA A 16 -6.83 -28.20 -9.69
CA ALA A 16 -6.66 -29.61 -9.37
C ALA A 16 -6.69 -29.92 -7.86
N GLY A 17 -6.93 -28.91 -7.01
CA GLY A 17 -7.02 -29.04 -5.56
C GLY A 17 -5.71 -28.80 -4.81
N GLN A 18 -4.64 -28.36 -5.49
CA GLN A 18 -3.41 -27.99 -4.79
C GLN A 18 -3.58 -26.63 -4.09
N PRO A 19 -3.18 -26.47 -2.82
CA PRO A 19 -3.30 -25.19 -2.12
C PRO A 19 -2.50 -24.09 -2.83
N LEU A 20 -3.13 -22.93 -3.06
CA LEU A 20 -2.43 -21.77 -3.65
C LEU A 20 -1.20 -21.39 -2.81
N ALA A 21 -1.24 -21.58 -1.50
CA ALA A 21 -0.13 -21.28 -0.60
C ALA A 21 1.18 -22.02 -0.95
N GLU A 22 1.10 -23.30 -1.29
CA GLU A 22 2.26 -24.09 -1.69
C GLU A 22 2.82 -23.63 -3.04
N VAL A 23 1.91 -23.32 -3.96
CA VAL A 23 2.28 -22.87 -5.31
C VAL A 23 2.87 -21.45 -5.25
N ALA A 24 2.33 -20.59 -4.40
CA ALA A 24 2.82 -19.23 -4.19
C ALA A 24 4.20 -19.23 -3.51
N ALA A 25 4.44 -20.10 -2.52
CA ALA A 25 5.75 -20.20 -1.87
C ALA A 25 6.88 -20.55 -2.86
N THR A 26 6.56 -21.32 -3.92
CA THR A 26 7.54 -21.80 -4.90
C THR A 26 7.62 -20.95 -6.17
N CYS A 27 6.49 -20.40 -6.63
CA CYS A 27 6.41 -19.70 -7.91
C CYS A 27 6.17 -18.18 -7.78
N SER A 28 5.78 -17.65 -6.62
CA SER A 28 5.52 -16.22 -6.47
C SER A 28 6.82 -15.41 -6.64
N LEU A 29 6.74 -14.36 -7.45
CA LEU A 29 7.82 -13.37 -7.60
C LEU A 29 7.68 -12.20 -6.62
N ASP A 30 6.58 -12.14 -5.86
CA ASP A 30 6.37 -11.11 -4.85
C ASP A 30 7.01 -11.55 -3.52
N PRO A 31 8.14 -10.96 -3.11
CA PRO A 31 8.82 -11.33 -1.87
C PRO A 31 7.97 -11.07 -0.63
N SER A 32 7.05 -10.10 -0.66
CA SER A 32 6.28 -9.66 0.50
C SER A 32 5.18 -10.63 0.91
N SER A 33 4.63 -11.37 -0.06
CA SER A 33 3.57 -12.37 0.14
C SER A 33 4.09 -13.80 0.03
N ARG A 34 5.18 -14.06 -0.73
CA ARG A 34 5.76 -15.40 -0.92
C ARG A 34 6.06 -16.14 0.38
N GLU A 35 6.60 -15.44 1.38
CA GLU A 35 6.92 -16.04 2.69
C GLU A 35 5.68 -16.45 3.49
N ARG A 36 4.52 -15.85 3.20
CA ARG A 36 3.21 -16.21 3.77
C ARG A 36 2.36 -17.02 2.80
N GLY A 37 2.98 -17.69 1.82
CA GLY A 37 2.23 -18.46 0.82
C GLY A 37 1.27 -17.61 -0.02
N GLY A 38 1.63 -16.37 -0.34
CA GLY A 38 0.79 -15.47 -1.12
C GLY A 38 -0.33 -14.79 -0.33
N ASP A 39 -0.39 -14.95 1.00
CA ASP A 39 -1.42 -14.31 1.83
C ASP A 39 -1.21 -12.79 1.98
N MET A 40 -2.24 -12.05 1.56
CA MET A 40 -2.33 -10.59 1.62
C MET A 40 -3.27 -10.09 2.73
N GLY A 41 -3.94 -10.99 3.47
CA GLY A 41 -4.92 -10.63 4.48
C GLY A 41 -6.20 -10.03 3.90
N TRP A 42 -6.83 -9.12 4.66
CA TRP A 42 -8.06 -8.45 4.25
C TRP A 42 -7.78 -7.28 3.32
N LEU A 43 -8.22 -7.42 2.06
CA LEU A 43 -8.14 -6.36 1.07
C LEU A 43 -9.42 -5.51 1.05
N ARG A 44 -9.23 -4.20 1.01
CA ARG A 44 -10.28 -3.19 0.82
C ARG A 44 -10.20 -2.63 -0.59
N ARG A 45 -11.34 -2.15 -1.09
CA ARG A 45 -11.36 -1.43 -2.38
C ARG A 45 -10.41 -0.23 -2.33
N GLY A 46 -9.60 -0.08 -3.37
CA GLY A 46 -8.55 0.93 -3.50
C GLY A 46 -7.18 0.53 -2.96
N GLU A 47 -7.03 -0.64 -2.29
CA GLU A 47 -5.72 -1.13 -1.85
C GLU A 47 -4.96 -1.89 -2.96
N VAL A 48 -5.69 -2.40 -3.95
CA VAL A 48 -5.14 -3.06 -5.13
C VAL A 48 -5.68 -2.34 -6.35
N ALA A 49 -4.83 -2.13 -7.36
CA ALA A 49 -5.20 -1.37 -8.55
C ALA A 49 -5.53 -2.27 -9.76
N GLY A 50 -6.42 -1.76 -10.61
CA GLY A 50 -6.63 -2.24 -11.97
C GLY A 50 -7.34 -3.59 -12.03
N PRO A 51 -7.03 -4.45 -13.02
CA PRO A 51 -7.83 -5.63 -13.34
C PRO A 51 -7.84 -6.69 -12.22
N LEU A 52 -6.88 -6.63 -11.30
CA LEU A 52 -6.84 -7.51 -10.13
C LEU A 52 -7.95 -7.17 -9.13
N GLU A 53 -8.22 -5.89 -8.91
CA GLU A 53 -9.30 -5.46 -8.02
C GLU A 53 -10.66 -5.92 -8.53
N ASP A 54 -10.98 -5.60 -9.79
CA ASP A 54 -12.26 -5.95 -10.40
C ASP A 54 -12.50 -7.47 -10.41
N ALA A 55 -11.45 -8.24 -10.69
CA ALA A 55 -11.54 -9.69 -10.71
C ALA A 55 -11.77 -10.27 -9.29
N VAL A 56 -11.01 -9.82 -8.28
CA VAL A 56 -11.13 -10.31 -6.90
C VAL A 56 -12.47 -9.93 -6.29
N PHE A 57 -12.93 -8.69 -6.49
CA PHE A 57 -14.20 -8.22 -5.93
C PHE A 57 -15.44 -8.69 -6.72
N GLY A 58 -15.27 -9.13 -7.98
CA GLY A 58 -16.33 -9.73 -8.80
C GLY A 58 -16.43 -11.25 -8.66
N ALA A 59 -15.44 -11.90 -8.05
CA ALA A 59 -15.39 -13.34 -7.90
C ALA A 59 -16.15 -13.87 -6.68
N ALA A 60 -16.57 -15.14 -6.77
CA ALA A 60 -17.18 -15.85 -5.65
C ALA A 60 -16.12 -16.26 -4.62
N VAL A 61 -16.56 -16.46 -3.37
CA VAL A 61 -15.72 -17.07 -2.32
C VAL A 61 -15.24 -18.45 -2.79
N SER A 62 -13.99 -18.77 -2.48
CA SER A 62 -13.25 -19.97 -2.88
C SER A 62 -13.08 -20.12 -4.40
N SER A 63 -13.23 -19.05 -5.17
CA SER A 63 -12.91 -19.06 -6.60
C SER A 63 -11.53 -18.48 -6.88
N VAL A 64 -10.87 -19.04 -7.90
CA VAL A 64 -9.57 -18.61 -8.38
C VAL A 64 -9.76 -17.69 -9.57
N VAL A 65 -9.17 -16.51 -9.52
CA VAL A 65 -9.22 -15.49 -10.58
C VAL A 65 -7.88 -15.35 -11.30
N GLY A 66 -7.99 -15.10 -12.61
CA GLY A 66 -6.86 -14.89 -13.50
C GLY A 66 -6.63 -16.00 -14.51
N PRO A 67 -5.49 -15.97 -15.24
CA PRO A 67 -4.36 -15.06 -15.07
C PRO A 67 -4.67 -13.60 -15.44
N LEU A 68 -4.17 -12.65 -14.65
CA LEU A 68 -4.38 -11.20 -14.83
C LEU A 68 -3.03 -10.51 -15.04
N ARG A 69 -2.97 -9.58 -15.99
CA ARG A 69 -1.76 -8.79 -16.26
C ARG A 69 -1.82 -7.47 -15.50
N SER A 70 -0.75 -7.14 -14.79
CA SER A 70 -0.48 -5.81 -14.23
C SER A 70 0.94 -5.35 -14.57
N ASP A 71 1.30 -4.14 -14.15
CA ASP A 71 2.65 -3.59 -14.35
C ASP A 71 3.74 -4.41 -13.64
N PHE A 72 3.36 -5.21 -12.63
CA PHE A 72 4.26 -6.09 -11.88
C PHE A 72 4.34 -7.51 -12.48
N GLY A 73 3.71 -7.75 -13.64
CA GLY A 73 3.67 -9.04 -14.31
C GLY A 73 2.31 -9.74 -14.21
N TRP A 74 2.33 -11.06 -14.12
CA TRP A 74 1.11 -11.88 -14.11
C TRP A 74 0.69 -12.33 -12.72
N HIS A 75 -0.59 -12.21 -12.42
CA HIS A 75 -1.19 -12.48 -11.12
C HIS A 75 -2.28 -13.54 -11.23
N VAL A 76 -2.34 -14.40 -10.22
CA VAL A 76 -3.42 -15.34 -9.97
C VAL A 76 -3.79 -15.14 -8.51
N ALA A 77 -5.08 -14.95 -8.23
CA ALA A 77 -5.57 -14.74 -6.87
C ALA A 77 -6.69 -15.72 -6.55
N GLU A 78 -6.85 -16.04 -5.27
CA GLU A 78 -7.94 -16.84 -4.76
C GLU A 78 -8.69 -16.04 -3.70
N VAL A 79 -10.03 -16.00 -3.82
CA VAL A 79 -10.85 -15.28 -2.86
C VAL A 79 -11.18 -16.20 -1.69
N VAL A 80 -10.40 -16.14 -0.61
CA VAL A 80 -10.60 -17.04 0.55
C VAL A 80 -11.89 -16.71 1.32
N ALA A 81 -12.17 -15.42 1.53
CA ALA A 81 -13.36 -14.96 2.22
C ALA A 81 -13.77 -13.56 1.74
N VAL A 82 -15.06 -13.26 1.80
CA VAL A 82 -15.61 -11.93 1.52
C VAL A 82 -16.35 -11.44 2.74
N GLN A 83 -15.91 -10.30 3.28
CA GLN A 83 -16.61 -9.62 4.37
C GLN A 83 -17.49 -8.51 3.78
N PRO A 84 -18.83 -8.56 3.95
CA PRO A 84 -19.71 -7.52 3.43
C PRO A 84 -19.47 -6.20 4.16
N ALA A 85 -19.54 -5.10 3.41
CA ALA A 85 -19.49 -3.77 4.00
C ALA A 85 -20.70 -3.60 4.92
N THR A 86 -20.44 -3.40 6.21
CA THR A 86 -21.48 -3.14 7.21
C THR A 86 -21.41 -1.67 7.58
N THR A 87 -22.55 -0.97 7.50
CA THR A 87 -22.67 0.39 8.00
C THR A 87 -22.83 0.33 9.52
N LEU A 88 -21.81 0.84 10.23
CA LEU A 88 -21.92 1.06 11.67
C LEU A 88 -22.63 2.40 11.92
N PRO A 89 -23.55 2.48 12.91
CA PRO A 89 -24.18 3.74 13.25
C PRO A 89 -23.13 4.74 13.70
N LEU A 90 -23.27 6.01 13.29
CA LEU A 90 -22.30 7.06 13.63
C LEU A 90 -21.98 7.10 15.13
N GLU A 91 -22.98 6.89 15.99
CA GLU A 91 -22.78 6.90 17.45
C GLU A 91 -21.80 5.83 17.94
N SER A 92 -21.74 4.64 17.32
CA SER A 92 -20.82 3.59 17.75
C SER A 92 -19.37 3.87 17.35
N VAL A 93 -19.17 4.64 16.27
CA VAL A 93 -17.84 4.95 15.72
C VAL A 93 -17.39 6.40 15.98
N ARG A 94 -18.27 7.25 16.52
CA ARG A 94 -18.03 8.69 16.74
C ARG A 94 -16.73 8.96 17.48
N LYS A 95 -16.48 8.23 18.58
CA LYS A 95 -15.28 8.42 19.40
C LYS A 95 -14.00 8.04 18.64
N ALA A 96 -14.03 6.98 17.86
CA ALA A 96 -12.90 6.56 17.03
C ALA A 96 -12.61 7.61 15.95
N ILE A 97 -13.64 8.04 15.21
CA ILE A 97 -13.52 9.09 14.19
C ILE A 97 -12.97 10.38 14.80
N GLN A 98 -13.49 10.81 15.95
CA GLN A 98 -12.97 11.99 16.65
C GLN A 98 -11.51 11.83 17.03
N ALA A 99 -11.11 10.69 17.60
CA ALA A 99 -9.72 10.43 17.97
C ALA A 99 -8.78 10.54 16.77
N ASP A 100 -9.14 9.95 15.64
CA ASP A 100 -8.36 10.01 14.41
C ASP A 100 -8.25 11.44 13.86
N LEU A 101 -9.37 12.16 13.80
CA LEU A 101 -9.40 13.55 13.34
C LEU A 101 -8.57 14.46 14.25
N TYR A 102 -8.65 14.28 15.58
CA TYR A 102 -7.84 15.03 16.52
C TYR A 102 -6.35 14.67 16.41
N ALA A 103 -6.00 13.39 16.23
CA ALA A 103 -4.61 12.98 16.03
C ALA A 103 -4.02 13.63 14.78
N ALA A 104 -4.73 13.57 13.65
CA ALA A 104 -4.31 14.18 12.40
C ALA A 104 -4.21 15.72 12.51
N ALA A 105 -5.15 16.38 13.20
CA ALA A 105 -5.11 17.81 13.43
C ALA A 105 -3.95 18.23 14.34
N ARG A 106 -3.67 17.46 15.40
CA ARG A 106 -2.52 17.69 16.29
C ARG A 106 -1.20 17.58 15.52
N GLY A 107 -1.04 16.55 14.69
CA GLY A 107 0.15 16.37 13.84
C GLY A 107 0.38 17.59 12.95
N ARG A 108 -0.62 17.97 12.14
CA ARG A 108 -0.53 19.16 11.27
C ARG A 108 -0.21 20.45 12.04
N ARG A 109 -0.81 20.64 13.22
CA ARG A 109 -0.56 21.80 14.05
C ARG A 109 0.85 21.80 14.62
N PHE A 110 1.34 20.65 15.07
CA PHE A 110 2.69 20.47 15.58
C PHE A 110 3.73 20.72 14.50
N ASP A 111 3.55 20.17 13.30
CA ASP A 111 4.45 20.38 12.16
C ASP A 111 4.56 21.87 11.82
N SER A 112 3.41 22.55 11.73
CA SER A 112 3.36 23.99 11.48
C SER A 112 4.02 24.81 12.60
N TRP A 113 3.83 24.43 13.86
CA TRP A 113 4.47 25.07 15.00
C TRP A 113 5.98 24.84 14.99
N LEU A 114 6.44 23.61 14.73
CA LEU A 114 7.85 23.24 14.69
C LEU A 114 8.57 24.01 13.58
N GLU A 115 7.97 24.08 12.39
CA GLU A 115 8.49 24.86 11.26
C GLU A 115 8.63 26.35 11.63
N GLN A 116 7.61 26.94 12.27
CA GLN A 116 7.68 28.32 12.74
C GLN A 116 8.77 28.53 13.80
N ARG A 117 8.95 27.59 14.73
CA ARG A 117 10.01 27.65 15.75
C ARG A 117 11.39 27.52 15.13
N ARG A 118 11.58 26.60 14.17
CA ARG A 118 12.82 26.45 13.40
C ARG A 118 13.18 27.73 12.67
N ARG A 119 12.22 28.38 12.01
CA ARG A 119 12.43 29.68 11.35
C ARG A 119 12.82 30.81 12.31
N ARG A 120 12.23 30.83 13.51
CA ARG A 120 12.53 31.88 14.51
C ARG A 120 13.86 31.68 15.22
N LEU A 121 14.27 30.43 15.44
CA LEU A 121 15.53 30.06 16.10
C LEU A 121 16.68 29.87 15.12
N ALA A 122 16.40 29.93 13.82
CA ALA A 122 17.41 30.18 12.80
C ALA A 122 17.88 31.64 12.93
N ASP A 123 18.50 31.97 14.06
CA ASP A 123 19.50 33.02 14.10
C ASP A 123 20.62 32.53 13.19
N VAL A 124 20.66 33.08 11.97
CA VAL A 124 21.81 32.92 11.09
C VAL A 124 23.00 33.45 11.88
N VAL A 125 23.88 32.56 12.32
CA VAL A 125 25.20 32.96 12.82
C VAL A 125 25.80 33.81 11.72
N SER A 126 26.01 35.10 11.98
CA SER A 126 26.56 36.05 11.00
C SER A 126 27.84 35.47 10.40
N GLY A 127 27.76 34.98 9.16
CA GLY A 127 28.86 34.34 8.44
C GLY A 127 28.63 32.89 7.99
N TYR A 128 27.59 32.18 8.45
CA TYR A 128 27.25 30.83 7.96
C TYR A 128 25.94 30.84 7.16
N ALA A 129 26.04 30.63 5.85
CA ALA A 129 24.92 30.52 4.93
C ALA A 129 24.14 29.21 5.11
N HIS A 130 22.82 29.25 4.91
CA HIS A 130 21.99 28.04 4.87
C HIS A 130 22.19 27.34 3.50
N PRO A 131 22.56 26.05 3.44
CA PRO A 131 22.60 25.32 2.17
C PRO A 131 21.18 25.25 1.58
N GLY A 132 20.95 25.95 0.47
CA GLY A 132 19.66 25.97 -0.25
C GLY A 132 18.75 27.18 0.00
N ASP A 133 19.27 28.36 0.38
CA ASP A 133 18.48 29.60 0.35
C ASP A 133 18.19 30.05 -1.11
N PRO A 134 16.93 30.04 -1.59
CA PRO A 134 16.58 30.38 -2.97
C PRO A 134 16.77 31.87 -3.31
N ARG A 135 17.10 32.71 -2.32
CA ARG A 135 17.39 34.14 -2.54
C ARG A 135 18.85 34.41 -2.87
N VAL A 136 19.72 33.41 -2.78
CA VAL A 136 21.16 33.52 -3.04
C VAL A 136 21.51 32.64 -4.24
N PRO A 137 22.08 33.18 -5.33
CA PRO A 137 22.50 32.36 -6.47
C PRO A 137 23.59 31.37 -6.03
N ASP A 138 23.48 30.10 -6.46
CA ASP A 138 24.35 28.95 -6.13
C ASP A 138 25.87 29.14 -6.39
N SER A 139 26.26 30.27 -6.95
CA SER A 139 27.62 30.59 -7.40
C SER A 139 28.68 30.77 -6.28
N ILE A 140 28.35 30.56 -5.00
CA ILE A 140 29.32 30.67 -3.89
C ILE A 140 29.48 29.35 -3.10
N HIS A 141 29.13 28.21 -3.71
CA HIS A 141 29.58 26.90 -3.19
C HIS A 141 30.97 26.55 -3.75
N ARG A 142 32.01 26.70 -2.92
CA ARG A 142 33.30 26.03 -3.14
C ARG A 142 33.32 24.80 -2.23
N HIS A 143 33.47 23.62 -2.83
CA HIS A 143 33.62 22.34 -2.13
C HIS A 143 34.85 22.33 -1.20
#